data_AF-A0A7C3F1T9-F1
#
_entry.id   AF-A0A7C3F1T9-F1
#
_cell.length_a   1.000
_cell.length_b   1.000
_cell.length_c   1.000
_cell.angle_alpha   90.00
_cell.angle_beta   90.00
_cell.angle_gamma   90.00
#
_symmetry.space_group_name_H-M   'P 1'
#
loop_
_entity.id
_entity.type
_entity.pdbx_description
1 polymer ?
#
loop_
_entity_poly.entity_id
_entity_poly.type
_entity_poly.pdbx_seq_one_letter_code
_entity_poly.pdbx_strand_id
1 'polypeptide(L)' 'MGKYASWSEFEKNVPITYQERATPEAFRTGMNGIAPSGMKVKEGRVDHYRDGVDGKGEIVVSGYRRAMFE' A
#
# COMPACT_ATOMS: atom_id res chain seq x y z
N MET A 1 1.38 -8.39 -18.75
CA MET A 1 2.08 -7.42 -17.90
C MET A 1 1.77 -6.01 -18.39
N GLY A 2 0.73 -5.35 -17.86
CA GLY A 2 0.19 -4.13 -18.47
C GLY A 2 0.76 -2.79 -17.96
N LYS A 3 1.52 -2.79 -16.86
CA LYS A 3 2.06 -1.56 -16.23
C LYS A 3 3.60 -1.49 -16.22
N TYR A 4 4.27 -2.64 -16.20
CA TYR A 4 5.74 -2.77 -16.21
C TYR A 4 6.13 -3.60 -17.43
N ALA A 5 7.19 -3.20 -18.14
CA ALA A 5 7.62 -3.86 -19.37
C ALA A 5 8.44 -5.14 -19.10
N SER A 6 8.94 -5.33 -17.88
CA SER A 6 9.67 -6.54 -17.47
C SER A 6 9.50 -6.87 -15.98
N TRP A 7 9.90 -8.09 -15.58
CA TRP A 7 9.98 -8.47 -14.17
C TRP A 7 10.96 -7.59 -13.38
N SER A 8 12.13 -7.28 -13.94
CA SER A 8 13.12 -6.41 -13.31
C SER A 8 12.55 -5.03 -13.00
N GLU A 9 11.75 -4.47 -13.92
CA GLU A 9 11.04 -3.21 -13.67
C GLU A 9 9.95 -3.35 -12.61
N PHE A 10 9.21 -4.46 -12.59
CA PHE A 10 8.21 -4.72 -11.57
C PHE A 10 8.86 -4.78 -10.17
N GLU A 11 9.88 -5.63 -10.01
CA GLU A 11 10.61 -5.86 -8.77
C GLU A 11 11.19 -4.57 -8.20
N LYS A 12 11.79 -3.73 -9.06
CA LYS A 12 12.33 -2.45 -8.64
C LYS A 12 11.26 -1.43 -8.23
N ASN A 13 10.18 -1.30 -8.99
CA ASN A 13 9.28 -0.15 -8.87
C ASN A 13 8.09 -0.40 -7.94
N VAL A 14 7.67 -1.65 -7.74
CA VAL A 14 6.49 -1.97 -6.94
C VAL A 14 6.65 -1.60 -5.46
N PRO A 15 7.76 -1.90 -4.75
CA PRO A 15 7.90 -1.54 -3.35
C PRO A 15 7.85 -0.02 -3.15
N ILE A 16 8.52 0.72 -4.03
CA ILE A 16 8.53 2.19 -4.06
C ILE A 16 7.11 2.72 -4.25
N THR A 17 6.43 2.27 -5.31
CA THR A 17 5.06 2.74 -5.62
C THR A 17 4.08 2.38 -4.50
N TYR A 18 4.27 1.23 -3.84
CA TYR A 18 3.47 0.82 -2.71
C TYR A 18 3.66 1.80 -1.54
N GLN A 19 4.90 2.09 -1.17
CA GLN A 19 5.23 2.98 -0.05
C GLN A 19 4.77 4.43 -0.30
N GLU A 20 4.88 4.92 -1.52
CA GLU A 20 4.41 6.27 -1.90
C GLU A 20 2.88 6.44 -1.79
N ARG A 21 2.12 5.34 -1.92
CA ARG A 21 0.65 5.38 -2.00
C ARG A 21 -0.04 4.86 -0.75
N ALA A 22 0.54 3.88 -0.07
CA ALA A 22 0.03 3.32 1.16
C ALA A 22 0.40 4.21 2.35
N THR A 23 -0.09 5.46 2.33
CA THR A 23 0.24 6.45 3.36
C THR A 23 -0.90 6.62 4.37
N PRO A 24 -0.59 6.99 5.63
CA PRO A 24 -1.60 7.26 6.63
C PRO A 24 -2.55 8.39 6.20
N GLU A 25 -2.06 9.37 5.44
CA GLU A 25 -2.88 10.49 4.94
C GLU A 25 -3.85 10.05 3.83
N ALA A 26 -3.41 9.19 2.91
CA ALA A 26 -4.29 8.61 1.91
C ALA A 26 -5.42 7.79 2.57
N PHE A 27 -5.09 7.00 3.59
CA PHE A 27 -6.07 6.29 4.40
C PHE A 27 -7.01 7.25 5.13
N ARG A 28 -6.48 8.27 5.81
CA ARG A 28 -7.28 9.27 6.53
C ARG A 28 -8.28 9.96 5.61
N THR A 29 -7.81 10.40 4.43
CA THR A 29 -8.64 11.06 3.42
C THR A 29 -9.77 10.15 2.94
N GLY A 30 -9.44 8.91 2.55
CA GLY A 30 -10.44 7.93 2.09
C GLY A 30 -11.48 7.60 3.15
N MET A 31 -11.03 7.36 4.39
CA MET A 31 -11.93 7.03 5.51
C MET A 31 -12.83 8.20 5.90
N ASN A 32 -12.32 9.43 5.87
CA ASN A 32 -13.12 10.62 6.14
C ASN A 32 -14.16 10.87 5.05
N GLY A 33 -13.90 10.48 3.80
CA GLY A 33 -14.86 10.60 2.70
C GLY A 33 -16.10 9.71 2.85
N ILE A 34 -16.01 8.64 3.64
CA ILE A 34 -17.11 7.70 3.91
C ILE A 34 -17.62 7.78 5.36
N ALA A 35 -17.04 8.65 6.18
CA ALA A 35 -17.48 8.84 7.56
C ALA A 35 -18.83 9.57 7.59
N PRO A 36 -19.72 9.27 8.55
CA PRO A 36 -20.93 10.06 8.75
C PRO A 36 -20.63 11.55 8.94
N SER A 37 -21.57 12.40 8.53
CA SER A 37 -21.44 13.86 8.67
C SER A 37 -21.10 14.26 10.12
N GLY A 38 -20.11 15.15 10.27
CA GLY A 38 -19.63 15.61 11.58
C GLY A 38 -18.67 14.63 12.29
N MET A 39 -18.42 13.45 11.72
CA MET A 39 -17.45 12.49 12.24
C MET A 39 -16.15 12.48 11.42
N LYS A 40 -15.08 12.00 12.06
CA LYS A 40 -13.77 11.74 11.44
C LYS A 40 -13.28 10.36 11.83
N VAL A 41 -12.40 9.80 11.01
CA VAL A 41 -11.68 8.57 11.35
C VAL A 41 -10.91 8.78 12.66
N LYS A 42 -10.89 7.76 13.52
CA LYS A 42 -10.11 7.79 14.76
C LYS A 42 -8.62 7.72 14.45
N GLU A 43 -7.81 8.56 15.07
CA GLU A 43 -6.35 8.58 14.86
C GLU A 43 -5.69 7.22 15.14
N GLY A 44 -6.14 6.48 16.16
CA GLY A 44 -5.62 5.12 16.41
C GLY A 44 -5.82 4.14 15.23
N ARG A 45 -6.82 4.36 14.35
CA ARG A 45 -6.97 3.58 13.10
C ARG A 45 -5.95 4.00 12.04
N VAL A 46 -5.60 5.28 12.01
CA VAL A 46 -4.58 5.84 11.11
C VAL A 46 -3.19 5.34 11.52
N ASP A 47 -2.89 5.34 12.81
CA ASP A 47 -1.66 4.77 13.36
C ASP A 47 -1.54 3.27 13.07
N HIS A 48 -2.59 2.50 13.35
CA HIS A 48 -2.60 1.07 13.05
C HIS A 48 -2.44 0.78 11.54
N TYR A 49 -2.99 1.65 10.67
CA TYR A 49 -2.77 1.55 9.24
C TYR A 49 -1.29 1.79 8.89
N ARG A 50 -0.68 2.86 9.40
CA ARG A 50 0.76 3.18 9.19
C ARG A 50 1.63 1.97 9.48
N ASP A 51 1.47 1.40 10.67
CA ASP A 51 2.31 0.30 11.13
C ASP A 51 1.99 -0.98 10.34
N GLY A 52 0.73 -1.16 9.93
CA GLY A 52 0.27 -2.30 9.15
C GLY A 52 0.69 -2.30 7.68
N VAL A 53 1.17 -1.18 7.12
CA VAL A 53 1.64 -1.09 5.73
C VAL A 53 3.16 -0.92 5.60
N ASP A 54 3.84 -0.65 6.71
CA ASP A 54 5.30 -0.54 6.72
C ASP A 54 5.96 -1.85 6.25
N GLY A 55 6.98 -1.73 5.40
CA GLY A 55 7.70 -2.85 4.80
C GLY A 55 6.89 -3.76 3.85
N LYS A 56 5.58 -3.56 3.68
CA LYS A 56 4.74 -4.47 2.88
C LYS A 56 5.03 -4.46 1.38
N GLY A 57 5.65 -3.39 0.87
CA GLY A 57 6.06 -3.32 -0.54
C GLY A 57 6.95 -4.50 -0.95
N GLU A 58 7.92 -4.85 -0.11
CA GLU A 58 8.84 -5.98 -0.33
C GLU A 58 8.13 -7.34 -0.21
N ILE A 59 7.16 -7.45 0.71
CA ILE A 59 6.33 -8.65 0.88
C ILE A 59 5.50 -8.91 -0.38
N VAL A 60 4.96 -7.85 -1.00
CA VAL A 60 4.21 -7.97 -2.25
C VAL A 60 5.11 -8.55 -3.34
N VAL A 61 6.30 -7.98 -3.56
CA VAL A 61 7.22 -8.45 -4.61
C VAL A 61 7.65 -9.89 -4.38
N SER A 62 8.04 -10.25 -3.15
CA SER A 62 8.44 -11.62 -2.82
C SER A 62 7.32 -12.64 -3.05
N GLY A 63 6.07 -12.29 -2.70
CA GLY A 63 4.90 -13.13 -2.99
C GLY A 63 4.70 -13.40 -4.48
N TYR A 64 4.85 -12.37 -5.32
CA TYR A 64 4.78 -12.53 -6.77
C TYR A 64 5.95 -13.34 -7.32
N ARG A 65 7.16 -13.14 -6.81
CA ARG A 65 8.35 -13.88 -7.24
C ARG A 65 8.15 -15.37 -7.04
N ARG A 66 7.69 -15.75 -5.84
CA ARG A 66 7.37 -17.13 -5.50
C ARG A 66 6.31 -17.72 -6.43
N ALA A 67 5.21 -17.01 -6.64
CA ALA A 67 4.11 -17.50 -7.48
C ALA A 67 4.48 -17.68 -8.96
N MET A 68 5.52 -17.01 -9.46
CA MET A 68 5.91 -17.07 -10.87
C MET A 68 7.11 -17.98 -11.16
N PHE A 69 7.98 -18.22 -10.17
CA PHE A 69 9.27 -18.88 -10.40
C PHE A 69 9.56 -20.06 -9.47
N GLU A 70 8.70 -20.33 -8.47
CA GLU A 70 8.76 -21.52 -7.60
C GLU A 70 7.54 -22.41 -7.84
#